data_AF-A0A357MIW3-F1
#
_entry.id   AF-A0A357MIW3-F1
#
_cell.length_a   1.000
_cell.length_b   1.000
_cell.length_c   1.000
_cell.angle_alpha   90.00
_cell.angle_beta   90.00
_cell.angle_gamma   90.00
#
_symmetry.space_group_name_H-M   'P 1'
#
loop_
_entity.id
_entity.type
_entity.pdbx_description
1 polymer ?
#
loop_
_entity_poly.entity_id
_entity_poly.type
_entity_poly.pdbx_seq_one_letter_code
_entity_poly.pdbx_strand_id
1 'polypeptide(L)'
;MVASDARLSEIRERWIARASERQDAAAEADPAARLAALIEAEPDPGRARALGELQLEFRRSRDRVQTALAQSARATLLAGAVFVETILDNAGAIEAKRASIRMLVEQPGRKSEMFNRQVQGHLRQLDEMRRLQETYLLSLRAALETLMADIPAEARGRAYAVLREELSLSSQARTGAMLARFWDDLAAYAQRPDMDSAALLRVALD
;
A
#
# COMPACT_ATOMS: atom_id res chain seq x y z
N MET A 1 39.03 -38.44 0.05
CA MET A 1 38.28 -37.98 1.24
C MET A 1 37.10 -37.11 0.80
N VAL A 2 35.98 -37.71 0.36
CA VAL A 2 34.78 -36.97 -0.12
C VAL A 2 33.50 -37.39 0.64
N ALA A 3 33.58 -38.45 1.46
CA ALA A 3 32.42 -39.02 2.16
C ALA A 3 31.94 -38.21 3.40
N SER A 4 32.78 -37.34 3.97
CA SER A 4 32.43 -36.57 5.18
C SER A 4 31.55 -35.36 4.88
N ASP A 5 31.82 -34.63 3.80
CA ASP A 5 31.03 -33.46 3.41
C ASP A 5 29.65 -33.83 2.89
N ALA A 6 29.54 -34.94 2.15
CA ALA A 6 28.25 -35.46 1.70
C ALA A 6 27.34 -35.82 2.89
N ARG A 7 27.90 -36.45 3.92
CA ARG A 7 27.17 -36.81 5.15
C ARG A 7 26.73 -35.57 5.94
N LEU A 8 27.57 -34.54 6.01
CA LEU A 8 27.25 -33.27 6.68
C LEU A 8 26.15 -32.50 5.93
N SER A 9 26.17 -32.49 4.59
CA SER A 9 25.12 -31.87 3.77
C SER A 9 23.77 -32.58 3.96
N GLU A 10 23.76 -33.91 3.96
CA GLU A 10 22.56 -34.73 4.12
C GLU A 10 21.97 -34.65 5.55
N ILE A 11 22.81 -34.40 6.56
CA ILE A 11 22.34 -34.06 7.90
C ILE A 11 21.72 -32.66 7.87
N ARG A 12 22.41 -31.65 7.33
CA ARG A 12 21.92 -30.27 7.27
C ARG A 12 20.58 -30.15 6.55
N GLU A 13 20.41 -30.83 5.42
CA GLU A 13 19.15 -30.86 4.67
C GLU A 13 18.01 -31.50 5.48
N ARG A 14 18.28 -32.59 6.21
CA ARG A 14 17.31 -33.18 7.13
C ARG A 14 16.90 -32.24 8.26
N TRP A 15 17.84 -31.48 8.82
CA TRP A 15 17.54 -30.51 9.87
C TRP A 15 16.72 -29.33 9.31
N ILE A 16 17.03 -28.86 8.10
CA ILE A 16 16.25 -27.81 7.42
C ILE A 16 14.83 -28.30 7.10
N ALA A 17 14.70 -29.49 6.50
CA ALA A 17 13.39 -30.07 6.17
C ALA A 17 12.52 -30.24 7.44
N ARG A 18 13.10 -30.74 8.53
CA ARG A 18 12.39 -30.91 9.80
C ARG A 18 12.05 -29.60 10.51
N ALA A 19 12.85 -28.54 10.29
CA ALA A 19 12.55 -27.21 10.78
C ALA A 19 11.40 -26.57 9.98
N SER A 20 11.40 -26.73 8.66
CA SER A 20 10.33 -26.26 7.76
C SER A 20 9.01 -26.98 8.04
N GLU A 21 9.00 -28.31 8.16
CA GLU A 21 7.79 -29.08 8.52
C GLU A 21 7.17 -28.64 9.85
N ARG A 22 8.01 -28.26 10.83
CA ARG A 22 7.54 -27.80 12.14
C ARG A 22 7.03 -26.37 12.11
N GLN A 23 7.53 -25.56 11.19
CA GLN A 23 7.09 -24.19 10.97
C GLN A 23 5.75 -24.18 10.21
N ASP A 24 5.56 -25.08 9.25
CA ASP A 24 4.30 -25.28 8.53
C ASP A 24 3.22 -25.87 9.44
N ALA A 25 3.54 -26.89 10.26
CA ALA A 25 2.61 -27.46 11.24
C ALA A 25 2.31 -26.54 12.43
N ALA A 26 3.17 -25.55 12.72
CA ALA A 26 2.91 -24.51 13.71
C ALA A 26 2.13 -23.32 13.14
N ALA A 27 2.27 -23.05 11.83
CA ALA A 27 1.50 -22.05 11.11
C ALA A 27 0.05 -22.50 10.85
N GLU A 28 -0.19 -23.82 10.74
CA GLU A 28 -1.50 -24.38 10.37
C GLU A 28 -2.44 -24.66 11.56
N ALA A 29 -1.93 -24.68 12.79
CA ALA A 29 -2.76 -24.95 13.96
C ALA A 29 -3.26 -23.66 14.61
N ASP A 30 -4.54 -23.36 14.41
CA ASP A 30 -5.23 -22.23 15.04
C ASP A 30 -4.94 -22.18 16.56
N PRO A 31 -4.26 -21.13 17.06
CA PRO A 31 -3.95 -20.98 18.48
C PRO A 31 -5.20 -21.00 19.36
N ALA A 32 -6.35 -20.53 18.84
CA ALA A 32 -7.61 -20.57 19.58
C ALA A 32 -8.15 -22.00 19.71
N ALA A 33 -7.98 -22.84 18.70
CA ALA A 33 -8.31 -24.26 18.73
C ALA A 33 -7.37 -25.04 19.67
N ARG A 34 -6.07 -24.70 19.69
CA ARG A 34 -5.11 -25.26 20.65
C ARG A 34 -5.47 -24.90 22.09
N LEU A 35 -5.83 -23.64 22.36
CA LEU A 35 -6.29 -23.22 23.69
C LEU A 35 -7.60 -23.91 24.10
N ALA A 36 -8.54 -24.09 23.16
CA ALA A 36 -9.78 -24.83 23.43
C ALA A 36 -9.49 -26.29 23.84
N ALA A 37 -8.62 -26.99 23.10
CA ALA A 37 -8.24 -28.35 23.42
C ALA A 37 -7.51 -28.46 24.78
N LEU A 38 -6.68 -27.48 25.13
CA LEU A 38 -6.02 -27.41 26.43
C LEU A 38 -7.02 -27.19 27.58
N ILE A 39 -8.04 -26.36 27.37
CA ILE A 39 -9.12 -26.15 28.35
C ILE A 39 -9.90 -27.44 28.59
N GLU A 40 -10.27 -28.16 27.53
CA GLU A 40 -11.03 -29.41 27.63
C GLU A 40 -10.25 -30.52 28.33
N ALA A 41 -8.92 -30.55 28.15
CA ALA A 41 -8.05 -31.53 28.77
C ALA A 41 -7.61 -31.17 30.20
N GLU A 42 -7.96 -29.98 30.72
CA GLU A 42 -7.47 -29.49 32.01
C GLU A 42 -8.35 -29.98 33.19
N PRO A 43 -7.83 -30.86 34.08
CA PRO A 43 -8.59 -31.38 35.20
C PRO A 43 -8.72 -30.40 36.39
N ASP A 44 -7.84 -29.41 36.51
CA ASP A 44 -7.91 -28.42 37.60
C ASP A 44 -8.86 -27.27 37.24
N PRO A 45 -9.98 -27.07 37.98
CA PRO A 45 -10.93 -25.99 37.70
C PRO A 45 -10.30 -24.59 37.80
N GLY A 46 -9.24 -24.41 38.59
CA GLY A 46 -8.52 -23.13 38.66
C GLY A 46 -7.77 -22.82 37.36
N ARG A 47 -6.98 -23.78 36.87
CA ARG A 47 -6.26 -23.65 35.59
C ARG A 47 -7.19 -23.58 34.39
N ALA A 48 -8.28 -24.36 34.39
CA ALA A 48 -9.27 -24.31 33.30
C ALA A 48 -9.90 -22.92 33.15
N ARG A 49 -10.21 -22.24 34.27
CA ARG A 49 -10.69 -20.84 34.25
C ARG A 49 -9.65 -19.88 33.70
N ALA A 50 -8.40 -19.97 34.15
CA ALA A 50 -7.32 -19.11 33.67
C ALA A 50 -7.08 -19.27 32.15
N LEU A 51 -7.13 -20.50 31.63
CA LEU A 51 -7.05 -20.76 30.19
C LEU A 51 -8.25 -20.20 29.43
N GLY A 52 -9.46 -20.26 30.01
CA GLY A 52 -10.66 -19.64 29.46
C GLY A 52 -10.56 -18.11 29.38
N GLU A 53 -10.01 -17.46 30.41
CA GLU A 53 -9.71 -16.03 30.42
C GLU A 53 -8.71 -15.67 29.32
N LEU A 54 -7.61 -16.43 29.20
CA LEU A 54 -6.62 -16.25 28.14
C LEU A 54 -7.24 -16.39 26.74
N GLN A 55 -8.13 -17.36 26.53
CA GLN A 55 -8.82 -17.53 25.25
C GLN A 55 -9.70 -16.32 24.91
N LEU A 56 -10.41 -15.77 25.90
CA LEU A 56 -11.22 -14.56 25.73
C LEU A 56 -10.35 -13.34 25.42
N GLU A 57 -9.23 -13.16 26.12
CA GLU A 57 -8.26 -12.10 25.84
C GLU A 57 -7.65 -12.23 24.44
N PHE A 58 -7.31 -13.45 24.02
CA PHE A 58 -6.80 -13.71 22.68
C PHE A 58 -7.81 -13.34 21.60
N ARG A 59 -9.09 -13.73 21.76
CA ARG A 59 -10.17 -13.34 20.84
C ARG A 59 -10.32 -11.82 20.75
N ARG A 60 -10.38 -11.13 21.90
CA ARG A 60 -10.46 -9.66 21.96
C ARG A 60 -9.26 -8.99 21.30
N SER A 61 -8.05 -9.51 21.53
CA SER A 61 -6.83 -9.00 20.90
C SER A 61 -6.89 -9.15 19.38
N ARG A 62 -7.30 -10.32 18.88
CA ARG A 62 -7.47 -10.58 17.45
C ARG A 62 -8.51 -9.64 16.82
N ASP A 63 -9.65 -9.44 17.48
CA ASP A 63 -10.70 -8.53 16.98
C ASP A 63 -10.20 -7.08 16.88
N ARG A 64 -9.43 -6.62 17.87
CA ARG A 64 -8.78 -5.29 17.83
C ARG A 64 -7.80 -5.17 16.67
N VAL A 65 -6.97 -6.19 16.45
CA VAL A 65 -6.02 -6.21 15.33
C VAL A 65 -6.77 -6.18 13.99
N GLN A 66 -7.81 -6.99 13.82
CA GLN A 66 -8.62 -6.98 12.60
C GLN A 66 -9.31 -5.63 12.36
N THR A 67 -9.81 -5.01 13.41
CA THR A 67 -10.39 -3.66 13.34
C THR A 67 -9.34 -2.63 12.94
N ALA A 68 -8.16 -2.67 13.55
CA ALA A 68 -7.06 -1.76 13.22
C ALA A 68 -6.57 -1.93 11.78
N LEU A 69 -6.44 -3.17 11.30
CA LEU A 69 -6.09 -3.47 9.91
C LEU A 69 -7.15 -2.95 8.94
N ALA A 70 -8.45 -3.13 9.24
CA ALA A 70 -9.52 -2.62 8.41
C ALA A 70 -9.51 -1.08 8.35
N GLN A 71 -9.32 -0.40 9.49
CA GLN A 71 -9.23 1.06 9.56
C GLN A 71 -7.99 1.59 8.82
N SER A 72 -6.84 0.93 9.01
CA SER A 72 -5.60 1.27 8.30
C SER A 72 -5.78 1.10 6.79
N ALA A 73 -6.35 -0.03 6.34
CA ALA A 73 -6.63 -0.25 4.93
C ALA A 73 -7.54 0.82 4.34
N ARG A 74 -8.61 1.19 5.04
CA ARG A 74 -9.51 2.27 4.57
C ARG A 74 -8.80 3.62 4.50
N ALA A 75 -8.05 3.99 5.54
CA ALA A 75 -7.31 5.24 5.56
C ALA A 75 -6.28 5.32 4.43
N THR A 76 -5.52 4.24 4.19
CA THR A 76 -4.53 4.17 3.11
C THR A 76 -5.19 4.21 1.73
N LEU A 77 -6.33 3.54 1.54
CA LEU A 77 -7.10 3.60 0.29
C LEU A 77 -7.62 5.02 -0.01
N LEU A 78 -8.14 5.72 1.01
CA LEU A 78 -8.60 7.09 0.86
C LEU A 78 -7.43 8.05 0.60
N ALA A 79 -6.31 7.89 1.31
CA ALA A 79 -5.10 8.67 1.07
C ALA A 79 -4.59 8.47 -0.37
N GLY A 80 -4.56 7.22 -0.84
CA GLY A 80 -4.22 6.87 -2.22
C GLY A 80 -5.11 7.56 -3.25
N ALA A 81 -6.43 7.54 -3.05
CA ALA A 81 -7.37 8.26 -3.90
C ALA A 81 -7.08 9.77 -3.98
N VAL A 82 -6.78 10.41 -2.84
CA VAL A 82 -6.41 11.84 -2.79
C VAL A 82 -5.08 12.10 -3.51
N PHE A 83 -4.09 11.21 -3.40
CA PHE A 83 -2.83 11.36 -4.12
C PHE A 83 -3.02 11.24 -5.63
N VAL A 84 -3.82 10.28 -6.11
CA VAL A 84 -4.18 10.15 -7.53
C VAL A 84 -4.86 11.42 -8.03
N GLU A 85 -5.86 11.93 -7.30
CA GLU A 85 -6.54 13.19 -7.64
C GLU A 85 -5.54 14.35 -7.77
N THR A 86 -4.65 14.48 -6.79
CA THR A 86 -3.66 15.56 -6.75
C THR A 86 -2.64 15.44 -7.88
N ILE A 87 -2.23 14.22 -8.24
CA ILE A 87 -1.31 13.96 -9.37
C ILE A 87 -1.97 14.35 -10.69
N LEU A 88 -3.24 13.99 -10.90
CA LEU A 88 -4.01 14.33 -12.10
C LEU A 88 -4.20 15.85 -12.22
N ASP A 89 -4.64 16.51 -11.15
CA ASP A 89 -4.85 17.95 -11.11
C ASP A 89 -3.52 18.70 -11.37
N ASN A 90 -2.42 18.26 -10.75
CA ASN A 90 -1.10 18.86 -10.97
C ASN A 90 -0.55 18.59 -12.38
N ALA A 91 -0.79 17.41 -12.96
CA ALA A 91 -0.40 17.11 -14.34
C ALA A 91 -1.12 18.02 -15.34
N GLY A 92 -2.44 18.24 -15.16
CA GLY A 92 -3.20 19.20 -15.95
C GLY A 92 -2.65 20.63 -15.81
N ALA A 93 -2.30 21.05 -14.59
CA ALA A 93 -1.71 22.36 -14.35
C ALA A 93 -0.31 22.51 -14.99
N ILE A 94 0.53 21.47 -14.95
CA ILE A 94 1.85 21.43 -15.61
C ILE A 94 1.69 21.61 -17.13
N GLU A 95 0.74 20.92 -17.75
CA GLU A 95 0.50 21.03 -19.19
C GLU A 95 -0.04 22.41 -19.58
N ALA A 96 -0.99 22.96 -18.81
CA ALA A 96 -1.46 24.33 -19.01
C ALA A 96 -0.32 25.36 -18.88
N LYS A 97 0.62 25.13 -17.96
CA LYS A 97 1.80 25.99 -17.77
C LYS A 97 2.75 25.90 -18.96
N ARG A 98 3.00 24.70 -19.49
CA ARG A 98 3.83 24.48 -20.69
C ARG A 98 3.24 25.17 -21.91
N ALA A 99 1.93 25.05 -22.11
CA ALA A 99 1.23 25.75 -23.19
C ALA A 99 1.37 27.28 -23.05
N SER A 100 1.20 27.81 -21.84
CA SER A 100 1.38 29.25 -21.56
C SER A 100 2.80 29.74 -21.86
N ILE A 101 3.83 28.96 -21.50
CA ILE A 101 5.24 29.29 -21.82
C ILE A 101 5.46 29.28 -23.33
N ARG A 102 4.94 28.27 -24.04
CA ARG A 102 5.07 28.16 -25.50
C ARG A 102 4.45 29.38 -26.19
N MET A 103 3.22 29.74 -25.81
CA MET A 103 2.54 30.94 -26.33
C MET A 103 3.34 32.22 -26.05
N LEU A 104 3.98 32.33 -24.88
CA LEU A 104 4.80 33.50 -24.55
C LEU A 104 6.06 33.56 -25.43
N VAL A 105 6.72 32.43 -25.69
CA VAL A 105 7.94 32.32 -26.51
C VAL A 105 7.68 32.56 -28.00
N GLU A 106 6.52 32.16 -28.51
CA GLU A 106 6.14 32.30 -29.92
C GLU A 106 5.70 33.72 -30.30
N GLN A 107 5.59 34.66 -29.36
CA GLN A 107 5.19 36.04 -29.65
C GLN A 107 6.31 36.84 -30.38
N PRO A 108 6.04 37.35 -31.60
CA PRO A 108 7.03 38.09 -32.36
C PRO A 108 7.40 39.43 -31.70
N GLY A 109 8.67 39.82 -31.81
CA GLY A 109 9.16 41.15 -31.41
C GLY A 109 9.63 41.32 -29.96
N ARG A 110 9.67 40.24 -29.15
CA ARG A 110 10.08 40.33 -27.74
C ARG A 110 11.52 39.87 -27.50
N LYS A 111 12.47 40.81 -27.53
CA LYS A 111 13.88 40.64 -27.13
C LYS A 111 14.26 41.53 -25.94
N SER A 112 13.33 41.75 -25.00
CA SER A 112 13.61 42.58 -23.82
C SER A 112 14.09 41.76 -22.63
N GLU A 113 14.90 42.36 -21.75
CA GLU A 113 15.28 41.72 -20.49
C GLU A 113 14.06 41.37 -19.62
N MET A 114 13.03 42.22 -19.64
CA MET A 114 11.77 41.97 -18.91
C MET A 114 11.11 40.67 -19.39
N PHE A 115 11.08 40.44 -20.70
CA PHE A 115 10.55 39.22 -21.27
C PHE A 115 11.35 37.99 -20.82
N ASN A 116 12.68 38.06 -20.88
CA ASN A 116 13.54 36.97 -20.40
C ASN A 116 13.30 36.68 -18.92
N ARG A 117 13.18 37.71 -18.06
CA ARG A 117 12.86 37.53 -16.64
C ARG A 117 11.49 36.86 -16.44
N GLN A 118 10.50 37.22 -17.25
CA GLN A 118 9.17 36.61 -17.19
C GLN A 118 9.22 35.12 -17.54
N VAL A 119 9.86 34.75 -18.67
CA VAL A 119 10.03 33.35 -19.08
C VAL A 119 10.75 32.55 -17.99
N GLN A 120 11.84 33.09 -17.43
CA GLN A 120 12.57 32.45 -16.32
C GLN A 120 11.72 32.31 -15.04
N GLY A 121 10.79 33.24 -14.79
CA GLY A 121 9.80 33.10 -13.72
C GLY A 121 8.86 31.92 -13.94
N HIS A 122 8.33 31.77 -15.16
CA HIS A 122 7.45 30.66 -15.51
C HIS A 122 8.16 29.30 -15.47
N LEU A 123 9.43 29.24 -15.91
CA LEU A 123 10.24 28.01 -15.84
C LEU A 123 10.47 27.58 -14.40
N ARG A 124 10.81 28.52 -13.50
CA ARG A 124 10.96 28.22 -12.06
C ARG A 124 9.68 27.65 -11.44
N GLN A 125 8.53 28.23 -11.77
CA GLN A 125 7.23 27.72 -11.31
C GLN A 125 6.93 26.33 -11.88
N LEU A 126 7.29 26.07 -13.14
CA LEU A 126 7.13 24.74 -13.74
C LEU A 126 7.99 23.70 -13.03
N ASP A 127 9.23 24.04 -12.67
CA ASP A 127 10.12 23.16 -11.92
C ASP A 127 9.61 22.90 -10.50
N GLU A 128 9.02 23.90 -9.84
CA GLU A 128 8.35 23.74 -8.54
C GLU A 128 7.16 22.77 -8.63
N MET A 129 6.31 22.91 -9.65
CA MET A 129 5.18 22.00 -9.88
C MET A 129 5.64 20.56 -10.11
N ARG A 130 6.76 20.36 -10.81
CA ARG A 130 7.36 19.03 -11.02
C ARG A 130 7.88 18.42 -9.73
N ARG A 131 8.54 19.21 -8.87
CA ARG A 131 8.99 18.75 -7.56
C ARG A 131 7.82 18.35 -6.64
N LEU A 132 6.73 19.11 -6.70
CA LEU A 132 5.50 18.73 -6.00
C LEU A 132 4.93 17.41 -6.55
N GLN A 133 4.94 17.21 -7.87
CA GLN A 133 4.53 15.94 -8.49
C GLN A 133 5.38 14.76 -7.99
N GLU A 134 6.70 14.93 -7.92
CA GLU A 134 7.61 13.92 -7.37
C GLU A 134 7.28 13.58 -5.91
N THR A 135 6.91 14.58 -5.11
CA THR A 135 6.52 14.38 -3.70
C THR A 135 5.24 13.55 -3.60
N TYR A 136 4.21 13.89 -4.39
CA TYR A 136 2.97 13.13 -4.40
C TYR A 136 3.16 11.70 -4.94
N LEU A 137 4.05 11.50 -5.91
CA LEU A 137 4.40 10.16 -6.39
C LEU A 137 5.09 9.31 -5.32
N LEU A 138 5.95 9.91 -4.50
CA LEU A 138 6.55 9.20 -3.35
C LEU A 138 5.48 8.81 -2.32
N SER A 139 4.54 9.72 -2.02
CA SER A 139 3.43 9.40 -1.12
C SER A 139 2.50 8.33 -1.69
N LEU A 140 2.21 8.37 -3.00
CA LEU A 140 1.44 7.35 -3.70
C LEU A 140 2.14 5.99 -3.61
N ARG A 141 3.44 5.92 -3.89
CA ARG A 141 4.24 4.70 -3.74
C ARG A 141 4.15 4.15 -2.32
N ALA A 142 4.34 4.99 -1.31
CA ALA A 142 4.28 4.55 0.08
C ALA A 142 2.90 3.96 0.43
N ALA A 143 1.81 4.54 -0.08
CA ALA A 143 0.46 4.01 0.10
C ALA A 143 0.28 2.63 -0.59
N LEU A 144 0.79 2.48 -1.80
CA LEU A 144 0.78 1.21 -2.55
C LEU A 144 1.59 0.12 -1.83
N GLU A 145 2.80 0.44 -1.38
CA GLU A 145 3.68 -0.46 -0.62
C GLU A 145 3.03 -0.90 0.68
N THR A 146 2.44 0.03 1.44
CA THR A 146 1.72 -0.27 2.69
C THR A 146 0.57 -1.26 2.45
N LEU A 147 -0.25 -1.04 1.40
CA LEU A 147 -1.35 -1.94 1.06
C LEU A 147 -0.89 -3.32 0.56
N MET A 148 0.29 -3.39 -0.07
CA MET A 148 0.84 -4.63 -0.59
C MET A 148 1.56 -5.46 0.47
N ALA A 149 2.36 -4.82 1.32
CA ALA A 149 3.23 -5.48 2.29
C ALA A 149 2.55 -5.71 3.65
N ASP A 150 1.84 -4.71 4.17
CA ASP A 150 1.38 -4.72 5.56
C ASP A 150 -0.08 -5.19 5.71
N ILE A 151 -0.84 -5.19 4.60
CA ILE A 151 -2.27 -5.44 4.63
C ILE A 151 -2.61 -6.68 3.78
N PRO A 152 -3.17 -7.74 4.40
CA PRO A 152 -3.56 -8.95 3.68
C PRO A 152 -4.54 -8.67 2.53
N ALA A 153 -4.41 -9.43 1.44
CA ALA A 153 -5.21 -9.24 0.23
C ALA A 153 -6.72 -9.21 0.46
N GLU A 154 -7.22 -10.10 1.32
CA GLU A 154 -8.63 -10.11 1.69
C GLU A 154 -9.06 -8.87 2.47
N ALA A 155 -8.22 -8.39 3.39
CA ALA A 155 -8.53 -7.24 4.23
C ALA A 155 -8.61 -5.97 3.38
N ARG A 156 -7.66 -5.75 2.46
CA ARG A 156 -7.72 -4.63 1.51
C ARG A 156 -8.90 -4.74 0.55
N GLY A 157 -9.22 -5.94 0.06
CA GLY A 157 -10.39 -6.16 -0.82
C GLY A 157 -11.72 -5.84 -0.12
N ARG A 158 -11.90 -6.28 1.13
CA ARG A 158 -13.06 -5.93 1.95
C ARG A 158 -13.13 -4.43 2.21
N ALA A 159 -12.02 -3.79 2.58
CA ALA A 159 -11.96 -2.35 2.84
C ALA A 159 -12.34 -1.53 1.59
N TYR A 160 -11.83 -1.91 0.41
CA TYR A 160 -12.20 -1.29 -0.87
C TYR A 160 -13.68 -1.44 -1.18
N ALA A 161 -14.24 -2.64 -1.04
CA ALA A 161 -15.66 -2.90 -1.31
C ALA A 161 -16.57 -2.02 -0.44
N VAL A 162 -16.26 -1.95 0.86
CA VAL A 162 -17.02 -1.11 1.80
C VAL A 162 -16.88 0.37 1.49
N LEU A 163 -15.65 0.87 1.27
CA LEU A 163 -15.44 2.28 0.93
C LEU A 163 -16.16 2.68 -0.36
N ARG A 164 -16.13 1.83 -1.38
CA ARG A 164 -16.83 2.09 -2.64
C ARG A 164 -18.34 2.23 -2.43
N GLU A 165 -18.93 1.38 -1.59
CA GLU A 165 -20.34 1.47 -1.22
C GLU A 165 -20.64 2.73 -0.39
N GLU A 166 -19.84 3.03 0.63
CA GLU A 166 -19.96 4.23 1.48
C GLU A 166 -19.89 5.53 0.63
N LEU A 167 -18.94 5.62 -0.31
CA LEU A 167 -18.79 6.77 -1.20
C LEU A 167 -19.97 6.89 -2.19
N SER A 168 -20.49 5.77 -2.66
CA SER A 168 -21.69 5.75 -3.51
C SER A 168 -22.92 6.24 -2.75
N LEU A 169 -23.16 5.74 -1.54
CA LEU A 169 -24.30 6.13 -0.70
C LEU A 169 -24.24 7.60 -0.28
N SER A 170 -23.03 8.13 -0.09
CA SER A 170 -22.79 9.55 0.25
C SER A 170 -22.69 10.47 -0.97
N SER A 171 -22.93 9.97 -2.19
CA SER A 171 -22.83 10.75 -3.44
C SER A 171 -21.46 11.41 -3.69
N GLN A 172 -20.37 10.85 -3.11
CA GLN A 172 -19.01 11.33 -3.32
C GLN A 172 -18.41 10.76 -4.62
N ALA A 173 -19.04 11.06 -5.75
CA ALA A 173 -18.71 10.46 -7.04
C ALA A 173 -17.26 10.70 -7.48
N ARG A 174 -16.71 11.91 -7.24
CA ARG A 174 -15.31 12.24 -7.57
C ARG A 174 -14.34 11.37 -6.77
N THR A 175 -14.47 11.35 -5.45
CA THR A 175 -13.64 10.51 -4.56
C THR A 175 -13.78 9.03 -4.91
N GLY A 176 -14.99 8.57 -5.21
CA GLY A 176 -15.25 7.19 -5.64
C GLY A 176 -14.52 6.82 -6.95
N ALA A 177 -14.48 7.73 -7.92
CA ALA A 177 -13.73 7.54 -9.16
C ALA A 177 -12.21 7.50 -8.91
N MET A 178 -11.70 8.36 -8.02
CA MET A 178 -10.28 8.36 -7.66
C MET A 178 -9.88 7.12 -6.86
N LEU A 179 -10.77 6.61 -6.01
CA LEU A 179 -10.59 5.33 -5.32
C LEU A 179 -10.53 4.17 -6.30
N ALA A 180 -11.38 4.16 -7.34
CA ALA A 180 -11.34 3.13 -8.38
C ALA A 180 -10.01 3.17 -9.16
N ARG A 181 -9.56 4.36 -9.57
CA ARG A 181 -8.24 4.52 -10.22
C ARG A 181 -7.10 4.04 -9.33
N PHE A 182 -7.06 4.46 -8.07
CA PHE A 182 -6.04 4.01 -7.12
C PHE A 182 -6.05 2.49 -6.93
N TRP A 183 -7.22 1.85 -6.97
CA TRP A 183 -7.33 0.41 -6.91
C TRP A 183 -6.76 -0.29 -8.16
N ASP A 184 -6.96 0.29 -9.33
CA ASP A 184 -6.35 -0.19 -10.57
C ASP A 184 -4.82 0.04 -10.56
N ASP A 185 -4.34 1.17 -10.04
CA ASP A 185 -2.92 1.46 -9.83
C ASP A 185 -2.29 0.41 -8.91
N LEU A 186 -2.98 -0.01 -7.85
CA LEU A 186 -2.56 -1.08 -6.96
C LEU A 186 -2.41 -2.41 -7.69
N ALA A 187 -3.34 -2.74 -8.57
CA ALA A 187 -3.24 -3.95 -9.39
C ALA A 187 -2.10 -3.89 -10.41
N ALA A 188 -1.81 -2.71 -10.99
CA ALA A 188 -0.68 -2.50 -11.88
C ALA A 188 0.66 -2.56 -11.14
N TYR A 189 0.74 -1.93 -9.98
CA TYR A 189 1.92 -1.95 -9.11
C TYR A 189 2.23 -3.36 -8.60
N ALA A 190 1.21 -4.14 -8.24
CA ALA A 190 1.37 -5.54 -7.81
C ALA A 190 2.05 -6.41 -8.88
N GLN A 191 1.86 -6.11 -10.17
CA GLN A 191 2.51 -6.84 -11.26
C GLN A 191 3.99 -6.45 -11.44
N ARG A 192 4.37 -5.24 -11.03
CA ARG A 192 5.71 -4.67 -11.21
C ARG A 192 6.05 -3.73 -10.05
N PRO A 193 6.38 -4.22 -8.85
CA PRO A 193 6.62 -3.37 -7.68
C PRO A 193 7.86 -2.46 -7.84
N ASP A 194 8.83 -2.88 -8.66
CA ASP A 194 10.07 -2.13 -8.94
C ASP A 194 9.91 -1.06 -10.03
N MET A 195 8.72 -0.45 -10.18
CA MET A 195 8.55 0.69 -11.09
C MET A 195 9.53 1.81 -10.73
N ASP A 196 9.98 2.60 -11.69
CA ASP A 196 10.59 3.90 -11.39
C ASP A 196 9.50 4.98 -11.27
N SER A 197 9.88 6.20 -10.87
CA SER A 197 8.91 7.29 -10.71
C SER A 197 8.20 7.66 -12.02
N ALA A 198 8.86 7.48 -13.17
CA ALA A 198 8.27 7.78 -14.47
C ALA A 198 7.25 6.72 -14.92
N ALA A 199 7.51 5.44 -14.63
CA ALA A 199 6.55 4.36 -14.84
C ALA A 199 5.36 4.50 -13.89
N LEU A 200 5.59 4.81 -12.61
CA LEU A 200 4.51 5.05 -11.66
C LEU A 200 3.64 6.26 -12.05
N LEU A 201 4.27 7.34 -12.52
CA LEU A 201 3.52 8.49 -13.02
C LEU A 201 2.65 8.13 -14.23
N ARG A 202 3.15 7.31 -15.16
CA ARG A 202 2.32 6.88 -16.30
C ARG A 202 1.10 6.10 -15.85
N VAL A 203 1.29 5.14 -14.94
CA VAL A 203 0.18 4.36 -14.37
C VAL A 203 -0.86 5.28 -13.74
N ALA A 204 -0.44 6.21 -12.88
CA ALA A 204 -1.36 7.14 -12.21
C ALA A 204 -2.08 8.13 -13.15
N LEU A 205 -1.62 8.28 -14.39
CA LEU A 205 -2.19 9.18 -15.40
C LEU A 205 -3.06 8.48 -16.45
N ASP A 206 -2.97 7.14 -16.56
CA ASP A 206 -3.82 6.33 -17.45
C ASP A 206 -5.24 6.22 -16.84
#